data_AF-A0A940KLQ0-F1
#
_entry.id   AF-A0A940KLQ0-F1
#
_cell.length_a   1.000
_cell.length_b   1.000
_cell.length_c   1.000
_cell.angle_alpha   90.00
_cell.angle_beta   90.00
_cell.angle_gamma   90.00
#
_symmetry.space_group_name_H-M   'P 1'
#
loop_
_entity.id
_entity.type
_entity.pdbx_description
1 polymer ?
#
loop_
_entity_poly.entity_id
_entity_poly.type
_entity_poly.pdbx_seq_one_letter_code
_entity_poly.pdbx_strand_id
1 'polypeptide(L)'
;MPTQPNLRIAAIDVLRALTMLLMIFVNDLWSLTDIPSWLEHTAAEEDGMGLADVVFPAFLFLIGMSVPLGIIQRQSKGESNSRILLHIIERSVALLVMGLFLVNGENMNEAATGISRGYWNMISCGCFILLWNRWPASLNRRIVYLLKTVAVLTLIFLAWTYRSGSEEHPGYFEKHWWGILGLIGWAYFVSAIIFLFTKGNLITCVTAWIVFVLLNIANHAGSLPDNSLLYTIISPIGEGAMTAFTMGGAVMTLLLLHFRKTYQNKRMIITFFVIAPSPIGEMMVYNK
;
A
#
# COMPACT_ATOMS: atom_id res chain seq x y z
N MET A 1 2.74 -0.80 -37.38
CA MET A 1 2.97 -1.56 -36.13
C MET A 1 1.62 -1.75 -35.47
N PRO A 2 1.19 -2.96 -35.10
CA PRO A 2 -0.08 -3.12 -34.40
C PRO A 2 0.07 -2.39 -33.06
N THR A 3 -0.77 -1.38 -32.86
CA THR A 3 -0.92 -0.68 -31.59
C THR A 3 -1.33 -1.72 -30.56
N GLN A 4 -0.41 -2.08 -29.66
CA GLN A 4 -0.72 -2.97 -28.54
C GLN A 4 -1.97 -2.43 -27.84
N PRO A 5 -3.03 -3.24 -27.66
CA PRO A 5 -4.25 -2.76 -27.07
C PRO A 5 -3.92 -2.18 -25.70
N ASN A 6 -4.45 -0.99 -25.39
CA ASN A 6 -4.39 -0.42 -24.05
C ASN A 6 -4.65 -1.53 -23.04
N LEU A 7 -3.63 -1.96 -22.29
CA LEU A 7 -3.70 -3.06 -21.32
C LEU A 7 -4.41 -2.58 -20.05
N ARG A 8 -5.60 -2.01 -20.23
CA ARG A 8 -6.44 -1.43 -19.21
C ARG A 8 -7.62 -2.36 -19.01
N ILE A 9 -7.74 -2.92 -17.82
CA ILE A 9 -8.83 -3.81 -17.46
C ILE A 9 -9.83 -2.97 -16.66
N ALA A 10 -10.93 -2.57 -17.30
CA ALA A 10 -11.92 -1.68 -16.70
C ALA A 10 -12.46 -2.20 -15.36
N ALA A 11 -12.63 -3.53 -15.23
CA ALA A 11 -13.06 -4.16 -13.99
C ALA A 11 -12.11 -3.88 -12.81
N ILE A 12 -10.79 -3.89 -13.04
CA ILE A 12 -9.80 -3.61 -11.98
C ILE A 12 -9.88 -2.14 -11.56
N ASP A 13 -10.05 -1.22 -12.52
CA ASP A 13 -10.17 0.20 -12.21
C ASP A 13 -11.45 0.51 -11.41
N VAL A 14 -12.59 -0.07 -11.80
CA VAL A 14 -13.88 0.08 -11.09
C VAL A 14 -13.79 -0.52 -9.69
N LEU A 15 -13.27 -1.74 -9.57
CA LEU A 15 -13.16 -2.42 -8.29
C LEU A 15 -12.19 -1.69 -7.35
N ARG A 16 -11.09 -1.13 -7.87
CA ARG A 16 -10.19 -0.27 -7.08
C ARG A 16 -10.91 0.97 -6.56
N ALA A 17 -11.65 1.68 -7.40
CA ALA A 17 -12.41 2.86 -6.98
C ALA A 17 -13.47 2.50 -5.92
N LEU A 18 -14.15 1.37 -6.10
CA LEU A 18 -15.12 0.85 -5.12
C LEU A 18 -14.45 0.52 -3.79
N THR A 19 -13.31 -0.18 -3.78
CA THR A 19 -12.58 -0.49 -2.53
C THR A 19 -12.05 0.76 -1.84
N MET A 20 -11.62 1.79 -2.57
CA MET A 20 -11.23 3.08 -1.97
C MET A 20 -12.42 3.78 -1.31
N LEU A 21 -13.59 3.76 -1.95
CA LEU A 21 -14.82 4.30 -1.36
C LEU A 21 -15.22 3.54 -0.09
N LEU A 22 -15.19 2.21 -0.13
CA LEU A 22 -15.47 1.35 1.01
C LEU A 22 -14.46 1.60 2.15
N MET A 23 -13.17 1.77 1.86
CA MET A 23 -12.15 2.08 2.87
C MET A 23 -12.44 3.40 3.59
N ILE A 24 -12.86 4.45 2.86
CA ILE A 24 -13.25 5.73 3.49
C ILE A 24 -14.50 5.52 4.34
N PHE A 25 -15.51 4.85 3.78
CA PHE A 25 -16.77 4.61 4.48
C PHE A 25 -16.56 3.87 5.80
N VAL A 26 -15.86 2.72 5.77
CA VAL A 26 -15.60 1.89 6.94
C VAL A 26 -14.74 2.64 7.97
N ASN A 27 -13.74 3.41 7.53
CA ASN A 27 -12.90 4.21 8.43
C ASN A 27 -13.62 5.42 9.06
N ASP A 28 -14.83 5.78 8.61
CA ASP A 28 -15.65 6.80 9.28
C ASP A 28 -16.65 6.17 10.27
N LEU A 29 -16.90 4.86 10.19
CA LEU A 29 -17.90 4.19 11.02
C LEU A 29 -17.54 4.21 12.50
N TRP A 30 -16.28 4.10 12.89
CA TRP A 30 -15.87 4.10 14.31
C TRP A 30 -16.29 5.36 15.11
N SER A 31 -16.68 6.44 14.43
CA SER A 31 -17.16 7.68 15.05
C SER A 31 -18.67 7.70 15.37
N LEU A 32 -19.42 6.70 14.90
CA LEU A 32 -20.86 6.58 15.05
C LEU A 32 -21.22 5.59 16.16
N THR A 33 -22.30 5.86 16.89
CA THR A 33 -22.89 4.93 17.88
C THR A 33 -24.12 4.24 17.26
N ASP A 34 -24.44 3.01 17.69
CA ASP A 34 -25.58 2.18 17.21
C ASP A 34 -25.48 1.70 15.75
N ILE A 35 -24.29 1.26 15.32
CA ILE A 35 -24.06 0.66 13.99
C ILE A 35 -24.19 -0.87 14.07
N PRO A 36 -24.70 -1.57 13.03
CA PRO A 36 -24.72 -3.02 13.04
C PRO A 36 -23.30 -3.62 13.18
N SER A 37 -23.13 -4.60 14.07
CA SER A 37 -21.82 -5.18 14.43
C SER A 37 -21.04 -5.80 13.26
N TRP A 38 -21.68 -6.17 12.16
CA TRP A 38 -21.02 -6.69 10.95
C TRP A 38 -20.28 -5.63 10.13
N LEU A 39 -20.52 -4.34 10.39
CA LEU A 39 -19.90 -3.21 9.69
C LEU A 39 -18.56 -2.79 10.32
N GLU A 40 -18.36 -3.08 11.61
CA GLU A 40 -17.15 -2.77 12.38
C GLU A 40 -16.17 -3.96 12.39
N HIS A 41 -14.97 -3.77 12.94
CA HIS A 41 -14.04 -4.86 13.21
C HIS A 41 -14.64 -5.82 14.23
N THR A 42 -14.74 -7.10 13.89
CA THR A 42 -15.12 -8.11 14.88
C THR A 42 -13.94 -8.31 15.84
N ALA A 43 -14.19 -8.21 17.16
CA ALA A 43 -13.19 -8.38 18.20
C ALA A 43 -12.32 -9.64 17.99
N ALA A 44 -11.06 -9.59 18.40
CA ALA A 44 -10.07 -10.66 18.16
C ALA A 44 -10.47 -12.03 18.74
N GLU A 45 -11.36 -12.06 19.73
CA GLU A 45 -11.82 -13.28 20.40
C GLU A 45 -13.16 -13.83 19.85
N GLU A 46 -13.77 -13.17 18.85
CA GLU A 46 -15.03 -13.61 18.24
C GLU A 46 -14.84 -14.14 16.80
N ASP A 47 -15.44 -15.30 16.52
CA ASP A 47 -15.54 -15.92 15.19
C ASP A 47 -16.49 -15.12 14.29
N GLY A 48 -16.00 -13.99 13.77
CA GLY A 48 -16.69 -13.17 12.77
C GLY A 48 -15.72 -12.34 11.93
N MET A 49 -16.18 -11.90 10.76
CA MET A 49 -15.44 -10.99 9.87
C MET A 49 -16.25 -9.73 9.69
N GLY A 50 -15.65 -8.58 10.04
CA GLY A 50 -16.20 -7.27 9.75
C GLY A 50 -16.03 -6.90 8.29
N LEU A 51 -16.82 -5.93 7.81
CA LEU A 51 -16.63 -5.36 6.48
C LEU A 51 -15.20 -4.80 6.31
N ALA A 52 -14.65 -4.19 7.36
CA ALA A 52 -13.28 -3.68 7.41
C ALA A 52 -12.22 -4.75 7.12
N ASP A 53 -12.41 -5.93 7.72
CA ASP A 53 -11.48 -7.06 7.66
C ASP A 53 -11.37 -7.64 6.25
N VAL A 54 -12.40 -7.44 5.40
CA VAL A 54 -12.42 -7.88 4.00
C VAL A 54 -11.94 -6.78 3.04
N VAL A 55 -12.32 -5.53 3.29
CA VAL A 55 -12.06 -4.43 2.35
C VAL A 55 -10.57 -4.09 2.28
N PHE A 56 -9.85 -4.08 3.40
CA PHE A 56 -8.41 -3.74 3.41
C PHE A 56 -7.54 -4.77 2.66
N PRO A 57 -7.67 -6.09 2.91
CA PRO A 57 -7.00 -7.11 2.10
C PRO A 57 -7.37 -7.07 0.63
N ALA A 58 -8.65 -6.83 0.31
CA ALA A 58 -9.10 -6.68 -1.08
C ALA A 58 -8.42 -5.48 -1.77
N PHE A 59 -8.28 -4.35 -1.07
CA PHE A 59 -7.57 -3.18 -1.56
C PHE A 59 -6.08 -3.47 -1.86
N LEU A 60 -5.38 -4.14 -0.95
CA LEU A 60 -3.99 -4.56 -1.15
C LEU A 60 -3.84 -5.52 -2.34
N PHE A 61 -4.75 -6.48 -2.46
CA PHE A 61 -4.76 -7.40 -3.61
C PHE A 61 -4.93 -6.65 -4.94
N LEU A 62 -5.81 -5.64 -5.01
CA LEU A 62 -6.02 -4.83 -6.21
C LEU A 62 -4.85 -3.92 -6.55
N ILE A 63 -4.15 -3.38 -5.54
CA ILE A 63 -2.87 -2.70 -5.74
C ILE A 63 -1.88 -3.67 -6.38
N GLY A 64 -1.78 -4.88 -5.83
CA GLY A 64 -0.97 -5.98 -6.35
C GLY A 64 -1.26 -6.30 -7.81
N MET A 65 -2.53 -6.43 -8.17
CA MET A 65 -2.95 -6.66 -9.56
C MET A 65 -2.54 -5.54 -10.51
N SER A 66 -2.50 -4.30 -10.01
CA SER A 66 -2.13 -3.11 -10.79
C SER A 66 -0.62 -3.02 -11.07
N VAL A 67 0.23 -3.65 -10.25
CA VAL A 67 1.70 -3.59 -10.37
C VAL A 67 2.19 -4.13 -11.72
N PRO A 68 1.88 -5.38 -12.13
CA PRO A 68 2.29 -5.90 -13.44
C PRO A 68 1.77 -5.07 -14.60
N LEU A 69 0.50 -4.64 -14.56
CA LEU A 69 -0.12 -3.87 -15.63
C LEU A 69 0.59 -2.53 -15.84
N GLY A 70 0.92 -1.83 -14.74
CA GLY A 70 1.64 -0.57 -14.79
C GLY A 70 3.07 -0.72 -15.32
N ILE A 71 3.80 -1.74 -14.88
CA ILE A 71 5.18 -2.00 -15.33
C ILE A 71 5.20 -2.40 -16.81
N ILE A 72 4.35 -3.34 -17.24
CA ILE A 72 4.25 -3.78 -18.64
C ILE A 72 3.86 -2.60 -19.54
N GLN A 73 2.94 -1.73 -19.12
CA GLN A 73 2.55 -0.57 -19.90
C GLN A 73 3.72 0.42 -20.09
N ARG A 74 4.56 0.63 -19.07
CA ARG A 74 5.76 1.48 -19.21
C ARG A 74 6.82 0.85 -20.10
N GLN A 75 7.05 -0.45 -19.96
CA GLN A 75 7.95 -1.20 -20.85
C GLN A 75 7.47 -1.15 -22.31
N SER A 76 6.17 -1.25 -22.56
CA SER A 76 5.62 -1.13 -23.92
C SER A 76 5.78 0.27 -24.54
N LYS A 77 5.98 1.30 -23.71
CA LYS A 77 6.29 2.67 -24.15
C LYS A 77 7.78 2.90 -24.37
N GLY A 78 8.61 1.87 -24.20
CA GLY A 78 10.06 1.94 -24.38
C GLY A 78 10.80 2.59 -23.20
N GLU A 79 10.20 2.69 -22.01
CA GLU A 79 10.91 3.15 -20.83
C GLU A 79 11.97 2.12 -20.38
N SER A 80 13.16 2.60 -20.04
CA SER A 80 14.22 1.74 -19.52
C SER A 80 13.91 1.22 -18.11
N ASN A 81 14.42 0.04 -17.77
CA ASN A 81 14.22 -0.55 -16.44
C ASN A 81 14.71 0.37 -15.31
N SER A 82 15.78 1.14 -15.51
CA SER A 82 16.27 2.11 -14.52
C SER A 82 15.27 3.25 -14.28
N ARG A 83 14.58 3.72 -15.32
CA ARG A 83 13.52 4.75 -15.16
C ARG A 83 12.29 4.18 -14.45
N ILE A 84 11.94 2.93 -14.75
CA ILE A 84 10.83 2.23 -14.06
C ILE A 84 11.19 2.03 -12.58
N LEU A 85 12.43 1.61 -12.27
CA LEU A 85 12.91 1.45 -10.91
C LEU A 85 12.88 2.78 -10.14
N LEU A 86 13.38 3.86 -10.74
CA LEU A 86 13.32 5.19 -10.13
C LEU A 86 11.86 5.61 -9.85
N HIS A 87 10.95 5.32 -10.76
CA HIS A 87 9.53 5.59 -10.56
C HIS A 87 8.91 4.79 -9.40
N ILE A 88 9.27 3.51 -9.27
CA ILE A 88 8.84 2.66 -8.16
C ILE A 88 9.37 3.22 -6.84
N ILE A 89 10.66 3.60 -6.79
CA ILE A 89 11.28 4.20 -5.61
C ILE A 89 10.58 5.51 -5.24
N GLU A 90 10.38 6.43 -6.19
CA GLU A 90 9.70 7.71 -5.97
C GLU A 90 8.30 7.52 -5.38
N ARG A 91 7.52 6.57 -5.94
CA ARG A 91 6.19 6.22 -5.46
C ARG A 91 6.20 5.64 -4.05
N SER A 92 7.15 4.77 -3.77
CA SER A 92 7.27 4.11 -2.46
C SER A 92 7.68 5.10 -1.39
N VAL A 93 8.70 5.92 -1.66
CA VAL A 93 9.14 7.00 -0.77
C VAL A 93 8.01 7.99 -0.51
N ALA A 94 7.19 8.33 -1.51
CA ALA A 94 6.03 9.19 -1.31
C ALA A 94 5.06 8.62 -0.26
N LEU A 95 4.70 7.34 -0.39
CA LEU A 95 3.80 6.66 0.55
C LEU A 95 4.39 6.57 1.96
N LEU A 96 5.68 6.28 2.07
CA LEU A 96 6.41 6.22 3.35
C LEU A 96 6.45 7.58 4.05
N VAL A 97 6.79 8.65 3.32
CA VAL A 97 6.85 10.01 3.88
C VAL A 97 5.46 10.45 4.31
N MET A 98 4.43 10.23 3.48
CA MET A 98 3.06 10.57 3.85
C MET A 98 2.59 9.81 5.10
N GLY A 99 2.87 8.51 5.18
CA GLY A 99 2.56 7.69 6.37
C GLY A 99 3.24 8.22 7.63
N LEU A 100 4.54 8.52 7.55
CA LEU A 100 5.33 9.01 8.68
C LEU A 100 4.78 10.32 9.27
N PHE A 101 4.42 11.28 8.43
CA PHE A 101 3.87 12.57 8.87
C PHE A 101 2.48 12.46 9.50
N LEU A 102 1.61 11.59 8.95
CA LEU A 102 0.27 11.37 9.49
C LEU A 102 0.34 10.69 10.86
N VAL A 103 1.17 9.66 11.01
CA VAL A 103 1.40 8.97 12.29
C VAL A 103 2.01 9.90 13.33
N ASN A 104 2.96 10.75 12.94
CA ASN A 104 3.50 11.74 13.87
C ASN A 104 2.39 12.71 14.33
N GLY A 105 1.52 13.16 13.43
CA GLY A 105 0.37 14.02 13.76
C GLY A 105 -0.57 13.42 14.80
N GLU A 106 -0.80 12.10 14.76
CA GLU A 106 -1.59 11.37 15.76
C GLU A 106 -0.93 11.33 17.15
N ASN A 107 0.40 11.23 17.20
CA ASN A 107 1.18 11.12 18.45
C ASN A 107 1.73 12.47 18.96
N MET A 108 1.33 13.57 18.33
CA MET A 108 1.83 14.91 18.61
C MET A 108 1.28 15.48 19.93
N ASN A 109 2.14 16.18 20.68
CA ASN A 109 1.70 17.05 21.76
C ASN A 109 1.41 18.46 21.20
N GLU A 110 0.13 18.84 21.14
CA GLU A 110 -0.32 20.11 20.54
C GLU A 110 0.24 21.34 21.27
N ALA A 111 0.32 21.30 22.60
CA ALA A 111 0.80 22.41 23.41
C ALA A 111 2.31 22.64 23.21
N ALA A 112 3.09 21.56 23.16
CA ALA A 112 4.54 21.64 22.96
C ALA A 112 4.94 21.96 21.51
N THR A 113 4.14 21.52 20.54
CA THR A 113 4.39 21.79 19.11
C THR A 113 3.89 23.18 18.68
N GLY A 114 2.90 23.74 19.39
CA GLY A 114 2.30 25.04 19.07
C GLY A 114 1.36 25.01 17.87
N ILE A 115 0.99 23.83 17.38
CA ILE A 115 0.09 23.60 16.24
C ILE A 115 -0.91 22.51 16.65
N SER A 116 -2.20 22.70 16.38
CA SER A 116 -3.19 21.64 16.63
C SER A 116 -3.06 20.49 15.62
N ARG A 117 -3.50 19.29 16.01
CA ARG A 117 -3.47 18.10 15.13
C ARG A 117 -4.19 18.34 13.80
N GLY A 118 -5.31 19.06 13.83
CA GLY A 118 -6.08 19.40 12.63
C GLY A 118 -5.27 20.23 11.62
N TYR A 119 -4.58 21.27 12.08
CA TYR A 119 -3.74 22.10 11.21
C TYR A 119 -2.51 21.34 10.71
N TRP A 120 -1.87 20.54 11.57
CA TRP A 120 -0.76 19.67 11.16
C TRP A 120 -1.15 18.77 9.98
N ASN A 121 -2.29 18.06 10.11
CA ASN A 121 -2.77 17.16 9.07
C ASN A 121 -3.17 17.91 7.80
N MET A 122 -3.86 19.06 7.92
CA MET A 122 -4.27 19.86 6.77
C MET A 122 -3.07 20.41 5.97
N ILE A 123 -2.06 20.96 6.67
CA ILE A 123 -0.84 21.48 6.04
C ILE A 123 -0.04 20.35 5.41
N SER A 124 0.12 19.23 6.10
CA SER A 124 0.83 18.04 5.59
C SER A 124 0.18 17.53 4.31
N CYS A 125 -1.14 17.31 4.32
CA CYS A 125 -1.91 16.89 3.15
C CYS A 125 -1.80 17.91 2.00
N GLY A 126 -1.88 19.20 2.29
CA GLY A 126 -1.67 20.26 1.29
C GLY A 126 -0.29 20.18 0.64
N CYS A 127 0.76 19.97 1.43
CA CYS A 127 2.13 19.80 0.93
C CYS A 127 2.28 18.53 0.08
N PHE A 128 1.66 17.41 0.47
CA PHE A 128 1.69 16.17 -0.31
C PHE A 128 1.03 16.34 -1.67
N ILE A 129 -0.12 17.01 -1.71
CA ILE A 129 -0.79 17.35 -2.97
C ILE A 129 0.16 18.21 -3.82
N LEU A 130 0.74 19.29 -3.29
CA LEU A 130 1.65 20.13 -4.06
C LEU A 130 2.85 19.36 -4.63
N LEU A 131 3.43 18.45 -3.84
CA LEU A 131 4.64 17.71 -4.20
C LEU A 131 4.39 16.65 -5.27
N TRP A 132 3.30 15.88 -5.13
CA TRP A 132 2.97 14.72 -5.97
C TRP A 132 1.80 14.91 -6.94
N ASN A 133 1.20 16.09 -7.01
CA ASN A 133 0.16 16.40 -8.00
C ASN A 133 0.71 16.35 -9.44
N ARG A 134 -0.17 15.94 -10.37
CA ARG A 134 0.08 15.97 -11.80
C ARG A 134 -0.25 17.36 -12.34
N TRP A 135 0.75 18.23 -12.35
CA TRP A 135 0.62 19.60 -12.84
C TRP A 135 0.31 19.64 -14.36
N PRO A 136 -0.62 20.52 -14.80
CA PRO A 136 -0.94 20.66 -16.21
C PRO A 136 0.26 21.21 -16.99
N ALA A 137 0.41 20.76 -18.24
CA ALA A 137 1.54 21.15 -19.09
C ALA A 137 1.55 22.65 -19.47
N SER A 138 0.44 23.35 -19.29
CA SER A 138 0.30 24.79 -19.51
C SER A 138 0.94 25.64 -18.41
N LEU A 139 1.20 25.07 -17.22
CA LEU A 139 1.76 25.83 -16.10
C LEU A 139 3.28 26.00 -16.26
N ASN A 140 3.78 27.19 -15.93
CA ASN A 140 5.22 27.48 -16.01
C ASN A 140 6.00 26.54 -15.08
N ARG A 141 7.01 25.85 -15.63
CA ARG A 141 7.87 24.92 -14.87
C ARG A 141 8.50 25.58 -13.64
N ARG A 142 8.87 26.86 -13.71
CA ARG A 142 9.44 27.59 -12.56
C ARG A 142 8.46 27.69 -11.40
N ILE A 143 7.18 27.91 -11.67
CA ILE A 143 6.13 27.97 -10.65
C ILE A 143 5.94 26.59 -10.02
N VAL A 144 5.90 25.53 -10.83
CA VAL A 144 5.82 24.15 -10.32
C VAL A 144 6.98 23.83 -9.39
N TYR A 145 8.22 24.15 -9.79
CA TYR A 145 9.39 23.93 -8.94
C TYR A 145 9.33 24.78 -7.66
N LEU A 146 8.91 26.04 -7.75
CA LEU A 146 8.73 26.89 -6.57
C LEU A 146 7.71 26.28 -5.59
N LEU A 147 6.54 25.85 -6.07
CA LEU A 147 5.50 25.24 -5.23
C LEU A 147 5.99 23.95 -4.57
N LYS A 148 6.74 23.11 -5.30
CA LYS A 148 7.36 21.91 -4.73
C LYS A 148 8.40 22.24 -3.68
N THR A 149 9.26 23.23 -3.93
CA THR A 149 10.27 23.67 -2.96
C THR A 149 9.60 24.23 -1.70
N VAL A 150 8.56 25.05 -1.83
CA VAL A 150 7.78 25.56 -0.70
C VAL A 150 7.17 24.39 0.09
N ALA A 151 6.53 23.42 -0.57
CA ALA A 151 5.96 22.26 0.10
C ALA A 151 7.02 21.45 0.88
N VAL A 152 8.20 21.22 0.30
CA VAL A 152 9.30 20.51 0.98
C VAL A 152 9.82 21.30 2.18
N LEU A 153 10.04 22.61 2.03
CA LEU A 153 10.49 23.46 3.13
C LEU A 153 9.46 23.50 4.27
N THR A 154 8.17 23.56 3.95
CA THR A 154 7.11 23.49 4.96
C THR A 154 7.09 22.15 5.69
N LEU A 155 7.26 21.02 4.99
CA LEU A 155 7.35 19.71 5.63
C LEU A 155 8.58 19.58 6.54
N ILE A 156 9.74 20.09 6.11
CA ILE A 156 10.96 20.12 6.93
C ILE A 156 10.72 21.00 8.17
N PHE A 157 10.08 22.16 8.01
CA PHE A 157 9.73 23.03 9.12
C PHE A 157 8.81 22.33 10.11
N LEU A 158 7.74 21.67 9.63
CA LEU A 158 6.83 20.90 10.48
C LEU A 158 7.57 19.79 11.25
N ALA A 159 8.41 19.00 10.57
CA ALA A 159 9.19 17.96 11.22
C ALA A 159 10.16 18.52 12.28
N TRP A 160 10.68 19.74 12.06
CA TRP A 160 11.56 20.40 13.02
C TRP A 160 10.81 20.97 14.24
N THR A 161 9.60 21.51 14.03
CA THR A 161 8.76 22.05 15.12
C THR A 161 8.07 20.97 15.93
N TYR A 162 7.92 19.76 15.37
CA TYR A 162 7.26 18.63 16.02
C TYR A 162 7.82 18.32 17.40
N ARG A 163 6.93 18.20 18.39
CA ARG A 163 7.24 17.70 19.72
C ARG A 163 6.19 16.68 20.16
N SER A 164 6.65 15.57 20.71
CA SER A 164 5.85 14.56 21.39
C SER A 164 6.27 14.44 22.86
N GLY A 165 5.54 13.67 23.67
CA GLY A 165 5.87 13.45 25.09
C GLY A 165 5.48 14.60 26.04
N SER A 166 5.88 14.47 27.30
CA SER A 166 5.67 15.47 28.36
C SER A 166 6.84 16.46 28.45
N GLU A 167 6.70 17.55 29.21
CA GLU A 167 7.78 18.55 29.39
C GLU A 167 9.09 17.94 29.95
N GLU A 168 9.00 16.83 30.68
CA GLU A 168 10.16 16.13 31.28
C GLU A 168 10.88 15.20 30.29
N HIS A 169 10.17 14.69 29.27
CA HIS A 169 10.71 13.80 28.25
C HIS A 169 10.23 14.22 26.85
N PRO A 170 10.82 15.28 26.26
CA PRO A 170 10.46 15.73 24.93
C PRO A 170 10.87 14.69 23.89
N GLY A 171 9.88 14.14 23.18
CA GLY A 171 10.07 13.35 21.99
C GLY A 171 10.16 14.23 20.74
N TYR A 172 10.96 13.78 19.78
CA TYR A 172 11.16 14.46 18.50
C TYR A 172 10.49 13.70 17.37
N PHE A 173 10.56 14.26 16.15
CA PHE A 173 9.99 13.61 14.98
C PHE A 173 10.68 12.28 14.76
N GLU A 174 9.92 11.20 14.94
CA GLU A 174 10.45 9.85 14.95
C GLU A 174 9.49 8.88 14.27
N LYS A 175 10.00 7.68 13.98
CA LYS A 175 9.19 6.62 13.39
C LYS A 175 8.57 5.79 14.51
N HIS A 176 7.36 6.16 14.94
CA HIS A 176 6.51 5.36 15.84
C HIS A 176 6.17 4.01 15.21
N TRP A 177 5.56 4.06 14.03
CA TRP A 177 5.35 2.94 13.11
C TRP A 177 5.19 3.52 11.68
N TRP A 178 5.03 2.68 10.67
CA TRP A 178 4.97 3.15 9.28
C TRP A 178 3.63 3.77 8.87
N GLY A 179 2.57 3.57 9.66
CA GLY A 179 1.22 3.91 9.27
C GLY A 179 0.69 3.00 8.16
N ILE A 180 -0.64 2.92 8.01
CA ILE A 180 -1.28 2.12 6.94
C ILE A 180 -0.70 2.50 5.58
N LEU A 181 -0.53 3.80 5.31
CA LEU A 181 -0.01 4.30 4.05
C LEU A 181 1.45 3.91 3.80
N GLY A 182 2.29 3.94 4.83
CA GLY A 182 3.70 3.53 4.70
C GLY A 182 3.84 2.02 4.53
N LEU A 183 3.02 1.24 5.22
CA LEU A 183 2.97 -0.22 5.07
C LEU A 183 2.53 -0.64 3.65
N ILE A 184 1.51 0.03 3.09
CA ILE A 184 1.13 -0.11 1.67
C ILE A 184 2.32 0.25 0.76
N GLY A 185 3.07 1.30 1.10
CA GLY A 185 4.28 1.71 0.40
C GLY A 185 5.35 0.62 0.34
N TRP A 186 5.62 -0.04 1.46
CA TRP A 186 6.55 -1.18 1.54
C TRP A 186 6.08 -2.39 0.74
N ALA A 187 4.81 -2.79 0.91
CA ALA A 187 4.24 -3.93 0.17
C ALA A 187 4.28 -3.70 -1.35
N TYR A 188 3.93 -2.48 -1.79
CA TYR A 188 4.06 -2.06 -3.19
C TYR A 188 5.52 -2.12 -3.67
N PHE A 189 6.46 -1.54 -2.91
CA PHE A 189 7.88 -1.48 -3.25
C PHE A 189 8.45 -2.88 -3.51
N VAL A 190 8.25 -3.79 -2.55
CA VAL A 190 8.75 -5.16 -2.62
C VAL A 190 8.13 -5.91 -3.80
N SER A 191 6.81 -5.83 -3.95
CA SER A 191 6.10 -6.51 -5.04
C SER A 191 6.53 -6.01 -6.42
N ALA A 192 6.69 -4.69 -6.57
CA ALA A 192 7.09 -4.07 -7.82
C ALA A 192 8.55 -4.37 -8.19
N ILE A 193 9.45 -4.39 -7.20
CA ILE A 193 10.84 -4.80 -7.40
C ILE A 193 10.92 -6.26 -7.82
N ILE A 194 10.27 -7.16 -7.09
CA ILE A 194 10.25 -8.59 -7.43
C ILE A 194 9.74 -8.78 -8.85
N PHE A 195 8.62 -8.14 -9.20
CA PHE A 195 8.09 -8.22 -10.56
C PHE A 195 9.07 -7.69 -11.62
N LEU A 196 9.70 -6.53 -11.38
CA LEU A 196 10.61 -5.89 -12.33
C LEU A 196 11.86 -6.76 -12.58
N PHE A 197 12.49 -7.26 -11.53
CA PHE A 197 13.71 -8.07 -11.63
C PHE A 197 13.45 -9.48 -12.16
N THR A 198 12.30 -10.07 -11.84
CA THR A 198 11.88 -11.36 -12.41
C THR A 198 11.37 -11.25 -13.84
N LYS A 199 11.23 -10.03 -14.37
CA LYS A 199 10.68 -9.74 -15.71
C LYS A 199 9.30 -10.39 -15.91
N GLY A 200 8.52 -10.52 -14.83
CA GLY A 200 7.21 -11.17 -14.85
C GLY A 200 7.24 -12.69 -15.03
N ASN A 201 8.32 -13.37 -14.64
CA ASN A 201 8.34 -14.83 -14.60
C ASN A 201 7.32 -15.36 -13.57
N LEU A 202 6.30 -16.06 -14.04
CA LEU A 202 5.21 -16.56 -13.20
C LEU A 202 5.71 -17.47 -12.07
N ILE A 203 6.66 -18.38 -12.35
CA ILE A 203 7.15 -19.34 -11.35
C ILE A 203 7.87 -18.60 -10.23
N THR A 204 8.72 -17.63 -10.58
CA THR A 204 9.45 -16.84 -9.57
C THR A 204 8.50 -15.96 -8.76
N CYS A 205 7.50 -15.34 -9.39
CA CYS A 205 6.48 -14.56 -8.67
C CYS A 205 5.62 -15.42 -7.73
N VAL A 206 5.22 -16.62 -8.16
CA VAL A 206 4.49 -17.58 -7.32
C VAL A 206 5.36 -18.05 -6.16
N THR A 207 6.64 -18.34 -6.41
CA THR A 207 7.58 -18.74 -5.36
C THR A 207 7.74 -17.62 -4.33
N ALA A 208 7.94 -16.38 -4.77
CA ALA A 208 8.03 -15.23 -3.88
C ALA A 208 6.73 -15.01 -3.08
N TRP A 209 5.56 -15.19 -3.72
CA TRP A 209 4.28 -15.13 -3.03
C TRP A 209 4.16 -16.20 -1.93
N ILE A 210 4.48 -17.46 -2.22
CA ILE A 210 4.49 -18.55 -1.23
C ILE A 210 5.44 -18.24 -0.08
N VAL A 211 6.62 -17.68 -0.36
CA VAL A 211 7.57 -17.26 0.68
C VAL A 211 6.94 -16.24 1.63
N PHE A 212 6.24 -15.22 1.14
CA PHE A 212 5.57 -14.25 2.02
C PHE A 212 4.40 -14.84 2.80
N VAL A 213 3.67 -15.80 2.23
CA VAL A 213 2.63 -16.54 2.96
C VAL A 213 3.25 -17.35 4.10
N LEU A 214 4.34 -18.08 3.83
CA LEU A 214 5.04 -18.86 4.84
C LEU A 214 5.66 -17.98 5.93
N LEU A 215 6.19 -16.81 5.56
CA LEU A 215 6.69 -15.83 6.54
C LEU A 215 5.57 -15.33 7.45
N ASN A 216 4.39 -15.04 6.90
CA ASN A 216 3.23 -14.64 7.69
C ASN A 216 2.81 -15.74 8.68
N ILE A 217 2.75 -16.99 8.23
CA ILE A 217 2.42 -18.14 9.08
C ILE A 217 3.48 -18.31 10.18
N ALA A 218 4.77 -18.21 9.84
CA ALA A 218 5.85 -18.35 10.81
C ALA A 218 5.84 -17.25 11.88
N ASN A 219 5.41 -16.03 11.51
CA ASN A 219 5.25 -14.91 12.43
C ASN A 219 4.14 -15.17 13.44
N HIS A 220 2.96 -15.56 12.97
CA HIS A 220 1.82 -15.88 13.84
C HIS A 220 2.07 -17.15 14.70
N ALA A 221 2.91 -18.07 14.22
CA ALA A 221 3.35 -19.23 14.99
C ALA A 221 4.41 -18.91 16.07
N GLY A 222 4.79 -17.63 16.26
CA GLY A 222 5.81 -17.20 17.22
C GLY A 222 7.20 -17.80 16.93
N SER A 223 7.43 -18.27 15.71
CA SER A 223 8.65 -19.01 15.33
C SER A 223 9.75 -18.09 14.81
N LEU A 224 9.48 -16.80 14.65
CA LEU A 224 10.44 -15.79 14.24
C LEU A 224 11.15 -15.19 15.46
N PRO A 225 12.49 -15.16 15.52
CA PRO A 225 13.19 -14.56 16.65
C PRO A 225 12.99 -13.03 16.64
N ASP A 226 12.44 -12.47 17.72
CA ASP A 226 12.13 -11.04 17.90
C ASP A 226 13.33 -10.11 17.65
N ASN A 227 14.55 -10.60 17.89
CA ASN A 227 15.80 -9.83 17.77
C ASN A 227 16.59 -10.13 16.50
N SER A 228 15.98 -10.80 15.51
CA SER A 228 16.68 -11.14 14.27
C SER A 228 16.71 -9.97 13.28
N LEU A 229 17.81 -9.88 12.52
CA LEU A 229 17.94 -8.98 11.36
C LEU A 229 16.79 -9.23 10.36
N LEU A 230 16.33 -10.48 10.29
CA LEU A 230 15.19 -10.92 9.51
C LEU A 230 13.89 -10.22 9.96
N TYR A 231 13.60 -10.17 11.27
CA TYR A 231 12.44 -9.45 11.81
C TYR A 231 12.49 -7.95 11.50
N THR A 232 13.68 -7.34 11.56
CA THR A 232 13.85 -5.91 11.20
C THR A 232 13.55 -5.63 9.72
N ILE A 233 13.86 -6.56 8.83
CA ILE A 233 13.56 -6.45 7.38
C ILE A 233 12.09 -6.75 7.09
N ILE A 234 11.48 -7.66 7.86
CA ILE A 234 10.12 -8.17 7.65
C ILE A 234 9.05 -7.30 8.32
N SER A 235 9.35 -6.66 9.45
CA SER A 235 8.41 -5.79 10.16
C SER A 235 7.84 -4.67 9.28
N PRO A 236 8.64 -3.94 8.46
CA PRO A 236 8.12 -2.91 7.56
C PRO A 236 7.15 -3.41 6.48
N ILE A 237 7.21 -4.70 6.11
CA ILE A 237 6.40 -5.28 5.03
C ILE A 237 5.12 -5.97 5.55
N GLY A 238 4.75 -5.69 6.81
CA GLY A 238 3.56 -6.22 7.45
C GLY A 238 3.69 -7.66 7.86
N GLU A 239 4.87 -8.05 8.35
CA GLU A 239 5.13 -9.42 8.81
C GLU A 239 4.92 -10.49 7.73
N GLY A 240 4.89 -10.07 6.47
CA GLY A 240 4.61 -10.90 5.31
C GLY A 240 3.16 -10.84 4.82
N ALA A 241 2.17 -10.50 5.66
CA ALA A 241 0.75 -10.49 5.29
C ALA A 241 0.44 -9.53 4.13
N MET A 242 0.79 -8.26 4.28
CA MET A 242 0.46 -7.24 3.27
C MET A 242 1.17 -7.50 1.95
N THR A 243 2.42 -7.95 2.03
CA THR A 243 3.20 -8.29 0.83
C THR A 243 2.71 -9.57 0.18
N ALA A 244 2.18 -10.53 0.94
CA ALA A 244 1.52 -11.70 0.41
C ALA A 244 0.24 -11.33 -0.36
N PHE A 245 -0.58 -10.40 0.14
CA PHE A 245 -1.76 -9.90 -0.60
C PHE A 245 -1.37 -9.19 -1.90
N THR A 246 -0.39 -8.27 -1.86
CA THR A 246 0.05 -7.55 -3.06
C THR A 246 0.74 -8.49 -4.07
N MET A 247 1.56 -9.44 -3.63
CA MET A 247 2.16 -10.44 -4.51
C MET A 247 1.13 -11.41 -5.08
N GLY A 248 0.13 -11.81 -4.30
CA GLY A 248 -1.00 -12.62 -4.76
C GLY A 248 -1.76 -11.91 -5.89
N GLY A 249 -2.00 -10.61 -5.76
CA GLY A 249 -2.57 -9.79 -6.83
C GLY A 249 -1.68 -9.76 -8.08
N ALA A 250 -0.36 -9.60 -7.92
CA ALA A 250 0.57 -9.60 -9.04
C ALA A 250 0.60 -10.95 -9.79
N VAL A 251 0.59 -12.06 -9.05
CA VAL A 251 0.48 -13.43 -9.58
C VAL A 251 -0.84 -13.62 -10.33
N MET A 252 -1.95 -13.14 -9.75
CA MET A 252 -3.27 -13.20 -10.38
C MET A 252 -3.28 -12.50 -11.74
N THR A 253 -2.68 -11.31 -11.83
CA THR A 253 -2.53 -10.61 -13.12
C THR A 253 -1.66 -11.39 -14.10
N LEU A 254 -0.57 -12.02 -13.67
CA LEU A 254 0.26 -12.85 -14.55
C LEU A 254 -0.51 -14.06 -15.08
N LEU A 255 -1.29 -14.74 -14.24
CA LEU A 255 -2.18 -15.84 -14.64
C LEU A 255 -3.24 -15.36 -15.63
N LEU A 256 -3.89 -14.23 -15.35
CA LEU A 256 -4.86 -13.62 -16.26
C LEU A 256 -4.25 -13.35 -17.64
N LEU A 257 -3.07 -12.73 -17.69
CA LEU A 257 -2.36 -12.43 -18.94
C LEU A 257 -1.92 -13.71 -19.67
N HIS A 258 -1.53 -14.75 -18.93
CA HIS A 258 -1.21 -16.06 -19.49
C HIS A 258 -2.44 -16.71 -20.15
N PHE A 259 -3.54 -16.87 -19.41
CA PHE A 259 -4.75 -17.50 -19.94
C PHE A 259 -5.40 -16.72 -21.08
N ARG A 260 -5.32 -15.38 -21.06
CA ARG A 260 -5.80 -14.54 -22.16
C ARG A 260 -5.01 -14.76 -23.45
N LYS A 261 -3.70 -15.02 -23.36
CA LYS A 261 -2.88 -15.37 -24.54
C LYS A 261 -3.21 -16.76 -25.08
N THR A 262 -3.56 -17.70 -24.21
CA THR A 262 -3.84 -19.10 -24.58
C THR A 262 -5.31 -19.34 -24.97
N TYR A 263 -6.18 -18.31 -24.92
CA TYR A 263 -7.64 -18.40 -25.17
C TYR A 263 -8.37 -19.45 -24.31
N GLN A 264 -7.84 -19.80 -23.14
CA GLN A 264 -8.37 -20.86 -22.28
C GLN A 264 -9.34 -20.32 -21.20
N ASN A 265 -10.42 -19.65 -21.62
CA ASN A 265 -11.35 -18.97 -20.70
C ASN A 265 -11.97 -19.91 -19.64
N LYS A 266 -12.26 -21.18 -19.98
CA LYS A 266 -12.79 -22.16 -19.02
C LYS A 266 -11.77 -22.53 -17.93
N ARG A 267 -10.50 -22.76 -18.30
CA ARG A 267 -9.43 -23.06 -17.32
C ARG A 267 -9.08 -21.85 -16.47
N MET A 268 -9.18 -20.64 -17.03
CA MET A 268 -9.04 -19.39 -16.28
C MET A 268 -10.08 -19.30 -15.15
N ILE A 269 -11.37 -19.52 -15.47
CA ILE A 269 -12.46 -19.47 -14.49
C ILE A 269 -12.24 -20.51 -13.38
N ILE A 270 -11.92 -21.76 -13.75
CA ILE A 270 -11.66 -22.84 -12.77
C ILE A 270 -10.47 -22.48 -11.87
N THR A 271 -9.37 -21.99 -12.44
CA THR A 271 -8.17 -21.62 -11.67
C THR A 271 -8.47 -20.48 -10.70
N PHE A 272 -9.24 -19.48 -11.11
CA PHE A 272 -9.62 -18.37 -10.24
C PHE A 272 -10.59 -18.81 -9.13
N PHE A 273 -11.50 -19.74 -9.43
CA PHE A 273 -12.42 -20.29 -8.43
C PHE A 273 -11.71 -21.14 -7.37
N VAL A 274 -10.58 -21.77 -7.72
CA VAL A 274 -9.74 -22.55 -6.79
C VAL A 274 -8.80 -21.66 -5.97
N ILE A 275 -8.29 -20.57 -6.55
CA ILE A 275 -7.37 -19.65 -5.87
C ILE A 275 -8.13 -18.66 -4.97
N ALA A 276 -9.36 -18.26 -5.30
CA ALA A 276 -10.11 -17.28 -4.51
C ALA A 276 -10.37 -17.70 -3.04
N PRO A 277 -10.67 -18.98 -2.71
CA PRO A 277 -10.90 -19.40 -1.33
C PRO A 277 -9.61 -19.76 -0.57
N SER A 278 -8.57 -20.26 -1.23
CA SER A 278 -7.54 -21.09 -0.55
C SER A 278 -6.48 -20.34 0.27
N PRO A 279 -6.03 -19.11 -0.08
CA PRO A 279 -5.04 -18.38 0.71
C PRO A 279 -5.61 -17.15 1.42
N ILE A 280 -6.63 -16.54 0.83
CA ILE A 280 -7.15 -15.23 1.25
C ILE A 280 -8.06 -15.37 2.48
N GLY A 281 -8.86 -16.45 2.56
CA GLY A 281 -9.69 -16.74 3.73
C GLY A 281 -8.86 -17.10 4.97
N GLU A 282 -7.85 -17.96 4.82
CA GLU A 282 -6.96 -18.34 5.93
C GLU A 282 -6.10 -17.16 6.40
N MET A 283 -5.53 -16.35 5.50
CA MET A 283 -4.77 -15.16 5.91
C MET A 283 -5.63 -14.07 6.57
N MET A 284 -6.92 -13.94 6.22
CA MET A 284 -7.83 -12.99 6.87
C MET A 284 -8.25 -13.42 8.27
N VAL A 285 -8.38 -14.72 8.52
CA VAL A 285 -8.65 -15.25 9.86
C VAL A 285 -7.42 -15.12 10.76
N TYR A 286 -6.21 -15.24 10.20
CA TYR A 286 -4.96 -15.16 10.97
C TYR A 286 -4.44 -13.74 11.21
N ASN A 287 -4.83 -12.72 10.43
CA ASN A 287 -4.34 -11.35 10.58
C ASN A 287 -5.10 -10.53 11.65
N LYS A 288 -5.58 -11.21 12.70
CA LYS A 288 -6.24 -10.66 13.89
C LYS A 288 -5.35 -10.83 15.12
#